data_AF-A0A812JMC4-F1
#
_entry.id   AF-A0A812JMC4-F1
#
_cell.length_a   1.000
_cell.length_b   1.000
_cell.length_c   1.000
_cell.angle_alpha   90.00
_cell.angle_beta   90.00
_cell.angle_gamma   90.00
#
_symmetry.space_group_name_H-M   'P 1'
#
loop_
_entity.id
_entity.type
_entity.pdbx_description
1 polymer ?
#
loop_
_entity_poly.entity_id
_entity_poly.type
_entity_poly.pdbx_seq_one_letter_code
_entity_poly.pdbx_strand_id
1 'polypeptide(L)'
;MEPVGRSVRSLAWISLFSCIAVAVADGNHTAPEQKARGSCQAFGCSKDYRPHQSCQCNDKCEGYGNCCNDFRACSGSCQSFGCPADYQANRVCQCNSQCEAFGNCCADYKACKASPASPAPAQSPQSPVAQRGQGASCPGTIELRGHGSMQLSNAYWNKPWDPAGEVRLQNGAVEVFMKGRTYFSDVCQPGEFSNGHYSSLQLLGKRLRWTTDVSNAECGCNAAVYLASLPQNHEVSGCEDYYCDANSVCGVRCTEIDLQEANKHAFHSVLHLAQDGSGKGSGYGGGSTWNSHRDWTRQEYGPGGRCIDTSRPFQVEVGFPTDGRGRLRALTTRLSQSGKGCDLSAEISADSYHFGGSSSVEELTQALSRGMTPILSYWSAENMLWMDGKGADGLGPCARDEPQRCGDSARFSDFAVESLWERLI
;
A
#
# COMPACT_ATOMS: atom_id res chain seq x y z
N MET A 1 29.89 83.23 16.19
CA MET A 1 28.96 82.25 15.63
C MET A 1 29.74 81.47 14.60
N GLU A 2 30.41 80.39 14.99
CA GLU A 2 29.91 79.00 15.09
C GLU A 2 30.60 78.15 14.00
N PRO A 3 30.86 76.85 14.22
CA PRO A 3 32.15 76.29 13.87
C PRO A 3 32.17 75.24 12.75
N VAL A 4 33.40 75.06 12.27
CA VAL A 4 34.05 74.04 11.42
C VAL A 4 34.07 72.68 12.18
N GLY A 5 33.94 71.49 11.57
CA GLY A 5 34.98 70.84 10.77
C GLY A 5 34.95 69.30 10.79
N ARG A 6 35.66 68.74 9.80
CA ARG A 6 35.92 67.32 9.45
C ARG A 6 36.85 66.58 10.43
N SER A 7 36.90 65.23 10.27
CA SER A 7 38.09 64.33 10.14
C SER A 7 37.84 63.02 10.91
N VAL A 8 37.90 61.79 10.38
CA VAL A 8 38.88 61.02 9.59
C VAL A 8 40.18 60.67 10.36
N ARG A 9 40.36 59.35 10.55
CA ARG A 9 41.59 58.51 10.63
C ARG A 9 42.42 58.37 11.92
N SER A 10 42.56 57.10 12.30
CA SER A 10 43.82 56.32 12.29
C SER A 10 44.54 55.93 13.59
N LEU A 11 45.01 54.67 13.53
CA LEU A 11 46.28 54.10 14.02
C LEU A 11 46.40 53.61 15.48
N ALA A 12 46.82 52.34 15.53
CA ALA A 12 47.29 51.59 16.70
C ALA A 12 48.71 52.00 17.12
N TRP A 13 49.10 51.63 18.36
CA TRP A 13 50.41 51.10 18.83
C TRP A 13 50.40 51.10 20.39
N ILE A 14 50.47 49.95 21.09
CA ILE A 14 51.64 49.19 21.63
C ILE A 14 51.83 49.34 23.17
N SER A 15 52.05 48.18 23.84
CA SER A 15 52.74 47.92 25.14
C SER A 15 52.04 48.23 26.48
N LEU A 16 52.24 47.51 27.60
CA LEU A 16 52.85 46.23 28.02
C LEU A 16 52.58 46.08 29.55
N PHE A 17 52.53 44.84 30.06
CA PHE A 17 52.74 44.38 31.46
C PHE A 17 51.82 44.87 32.62
N SER A 18 51.13 43.93 33.29
CA SER A 18 51.52 43.45 34.62
C SER A 18 50.66 42.26 35.10
N CYS A 19 51.32 41.32 35.77
CA CYS A 19 50.82 40.04 36.29
C CYS A 19 50.05 40.21 37.61
N ILE A 20 48.97 39.44 37.80
CA ILE A 20 48.65 38.83 39.11
C ILE A 20 48.23 37.38 38.86
N ALA A 21 49.00 36.46 39.46
CA ALA A 21 48.74 35.04 39.55
C ALA A 21 47.71 34.76 40.65
N VAL A 22 46.78 33.83 40.40
CA VAL A 22 46.13 33.07 41.48
C VAL A 22 46.10 31.59 41.08
N ALA A 23 46.79 30.84 41.95
CA ALA A 23 46.88 29.41 42.19
C ALA A 23 45.89 28.46 41.47
N VAL A 24 46.49 27.45 40.84
CA VAL A 24 45.94 26.10 40.71
C VAL A 24 45.90 25.49 42.11
N ALA A 25 44.73 25.01 42.53
CA ALA A 25 44.60 24.03 43.61
C ALA A 25 43.72 22.90 43.09
N ASP A 26 44.34 21.72 43.00
CA ASP A 26 43.75 20.44 42.70
C ASP A 26 42.56 20.15 43.61
N GLY A 27 41.41 19.88 43.01
CA GLY A 27 40.18 19.51 43.67
C GLY A 27 39.49 18.40 42.91
N ASN A 28 39.92 17.17 43.21
CA ASN A 28 39.25 15.88 43.04
C ASN A 28 38.14 15.79 41.97
N HIS A 29 38.44 15.06 40.90
CA HIS A 29 37.48 14.38 40.06
C HIS A 29 36.52 13.52 40.91
N THR A 30 35.41 14.09 41.37
CA THR A 30 34.21 13.31 41.59
C THR A 30 33.63 13.00 40.22
N ALA A 31 33.65 11.72 39.89
CA ALA A 31 33.02 11.17 38.70
C ALA A 31 31.60 11.77 38.54
N PRO A 32 31.18 12.14 37.33
CA PRO A 32 29.81 12.59 37.12
C PRO A 32 28.89 11.45 37.55
N GLU A 33 28.06 11.78 38.53
CA GLU A 33 26.92 11.02 39.01
C GLU A 33 26.24 10.31 37.84
N GLN A 34 26.14 8.97 37.94
CA GLN A 34 25.60 8.14 36.89
C GLN A 34 24.15 8.53 36.56
N LYS A 35 23.99 9.36 35.53
CA LYS A 35 22.73 9.47 34.79
C LYS A 35 22.47 8.08 34.20
N ALA A 36 21.46 7.39 34.74
CA ALA A 36 21.17 5.98 34.46
C ALA A 36 21.33 5.65 32.97
N ARG A 37 22.40 4.90 32.63
CA ARG A 37 22.53 4.28 31.32
C ARG A 37 21.38 3.29 31.20
N GLY A 38 20.57 3.43 30.16
CA GLY A 38 19.46 2.51 29.91
C GLY A 38 19.92 1.05 29.85
N SER A 39 18.98 0.14 30.05
CA SER A 39 19.23 -1.30 30.03
C SER A 39 18.14 -1.99 29.21
N CYS A 40 18.54 -3.00 28.44
CA CYS A 40 17.63 -3.84 27.68
C CYS A 40 16.69 -4.67 28.55
N GLN A 41 17.08 -4.99 29.78
CA GLN A 41 16.16 -5.56 30.77
C GLN A 41 14.97 -4.65 31.05
N ALA A 42 15.16 -3.32 31.04
CA ALA A 42 14.10 -2.34 31.27
C ALA A 42 13.38 -1.92 29.97
N PHE A 43 14.11 -1.84 28.86
CA PHE A 43 13.60 -1.35 27.58
C PHE A 43 12.91 -2.42 26.74
N GLY A 44 13.23 -3.69 26.98
CA GLY A 44 12.88 -4.81 26.13
C GLY A 44 13.73 -4.85 24.85
N CYS A 45 14.09 -6.07 24.43
CA CYS A 45 14.74 -6.27 23.15
C CYS A 45 13.77 -5.96 22.00
N SER A 46 14.23 -5.29 20.96
CA SER A 46 13.42 -4.81 19.83
C SER A 46 14.21 -4.94 18.55
N LYS A 47 13.58 -5.15 17.40
CA LYS A 47 14.25 -5.05 16.09
C LYS A 47 14.35 -3.59 15.60
N ASP A 48 13.48 -2.73 16.12
CA ASP A 48 13.33 -1.35 15.67
C ASP A 48 14.21 -0.38 16.49
N TYR A 49 14.66 0.69 15.82
CA TYR A 49 15.33 1.81 16.48
C TYR A 49 14.32 2.60 17.30
N ARG A 50 14.65 2.86 18.57
CA ARG A 50 13.77 3.58 19.50
C ARG A 50 14.38 4.95 19.82
N PRO A 51 13.90 6.04 19.18
CA PRO A 51 14.54 7.35 19.26
C PRO A 51 14.50 7.99 20.66
N HIS A 52 13.62 7.52 21.54
CA HIS A 52 13.46 8.05 22.89
C HIS A 52 14.26 7.27 23.96
N GLN A 53 15.03 6.24 23.57
CA GLN A 53 15.83 5.44 24.49
C GLN A 53 17.27 5.92 24.56
N SER A 54 17.86 5.92 25.75
CA SER A 54 19.23 6.39 26.01
C SER A 54 20.33 5.47 25.46
N CYS A 55 19.97 4.28 25.04
CA CYS A 55 20.79 3.30 24.33
C CYS A 55 19.86 2.33 23.60
N GLN A 56 20.37 1.57 22.64
CA GLN A 56 19.57 0.71 21.78
C GLN A 56 19.69 -0.77 22.19
N CYS A 57 18.57 -1.49 22.03
CA CYS A 57 18.42 -2.92 22.29
C CYS A 57 17.98 -3.69 21.03
N ASN A 58 18.45 -3.21 19.87
CA ASN A 58 18.29 -3.83 18.56
C ASN A 58 19.64 -4.26 17.99
N ASP A 59 19.59 -5.20 17.05
CA ASP A 59 20.73 -5.81 16.37
C ASP A 59 21.63 -4.82 15.61
N LYS A 60 21.09 -3.65 15.21
CA LYS A 60 21.86 -2.60 14.53
C LYS A 60 22.72 -1.76 15.48
N CYS A 61 22.55 -1.86 16.80
CA CYS A 61 23.20 -0.95 17.75
C CYS A 61 24.73 -1.03 17.75
N GLU A 62 25.32 -2.18 17.43
CA GLU A 62 26.78 -2.36 17.41
C GLU A 62 27.41 -1.57 16.25
N GLY A 63 26.73 -1.55 15.09
CA GLY A 63 27.16 -0.76 13.92
C GLY A 63 27.10 0.75 14.15
N TYR A 64 26.28 1.21 15.09
CA TYR A 64 26.16 2.63 15.46
C TYR A 64 26.82 2.99 16.79
N GLY A 65 27.46 2.02 17.47
CA GLY A 65 28.15 2.23 18.75
C GLY A 65 27.25 2.72 19.88
N ASN A 66 25.95 2.40 19.84
CA ASN A 66 24.94 2.94 20.78
C ASN A 66 24.18 1.86 21.56
N CYS A 67 24.70 0.63 21.63
CA CYS A 67 24.11 -0.46 22.40
C CYS A 67 24.00 -0.14 23.90
N CYS A 68 22.94 -0.64 24.53
CA CYS A 68 22.93 -0.74 25.99
C CYS A 68 24.01 -1.71 26.47
N ASN A 69 24.52 -1.50 27.69
CA ASN A 69 25.62 -2.32 28.22
C ASN A 69 25.23 -3.82 28.35
N ASP A 70 23.95 -4.09 28.56
CA ASP A 70 23.36 -5.42 28.65
C ASP A 70 22.75 -5.90 27.33
N PHE A 71 23.07 -5.27 26.19
CA PHE A 71 22.59 -5.72 24.88
C PHE A 71 22.95 -7.18 24.59
N ARG A 72 24.07 -7.69 25.13
CA ARG A 72 24.40 -9.12 25.03
C ARG A 72 23.34 -10.05 25.66
N ALA A 73 22.53 -9.58 26.60
CA ALA A 73 21.38 -10.36 27.10
C ALA A 73 20.28 -10.50 26.03
N CYS A 74 20.23 -9.60 25.05
CA CYS A 74 19.40 -9.70 23.84
C CYS A 74 20.06 -10.51 22.72
N SER A 75 21.21 -11.16 22.93
CA SER A 75 21.84 -11.98 21.89
C SER A 75 21.14 -13.32 21.64
N GLY A 76 20.20 -13.71 22.50
CA GLY A 76 19.37 -14.90 22.35
C GLY A 76 20.14 -16.23 22.45
N SER A 77 19.52 -17.26 23.02
CA SER A 77 20.15 -18.58 23.20
C SER A 77 19.15 -19.70 22.91
N CYS A 78 19.57 -20.68 22.13
CA CYS A 78 18.82 -21.89 21.82
C CYS A 78 18.55 -22.77 23.02
N GLN A 79 19.38 -22.69 24.07
CA GLN A 79 19.06 -23.32 25.36
C GLN A 79 17.74 -22.78 25.95
N SER A 80 17.46 -21.49 25.78
CA SER A 80 16.20 -20.87 26.23
C SER A 80 15.09 -20.94 25.19
N PHE A 81 15.45 -20.85 23.91
CA PHE A 81 14.49 -20.79 22.81
C PHE A 81 14.03 -22.17 22.31
N GLY A 82 14.75 -23.23 22.64
CA GLY A 82 14.57 -24.55 22.04
C GLY A 82 14.94 -24.56 20.55
N CYS A 83 14.81 -25.75 19.94
CA CYS A 83 15.29 -26.05 18.59
C CYS A 83 14.12 -26.28 17.62
N PRO A 84 13.36 -25.24 17.23
CA PRO A 84 12.26 -25.39 16.30
C PRO A 84 12.76 -25.75 14.90
N ALA A 85 11.94 -26.46 14.13
CA ALA A 85 12.24 -26.75 12.74
C ALA A 85 12.12 -25.50 11.85
N ASP A 86 11.22 -24.57 12.20
CA ASP A 86 10.87 -23.40 11.41
C ASP A 86 11.48 -22.09 11.92
N TYR A 87 11.52 -21.09 11.04
CA TYR A 87 11.90 -19.71 11.36
C TYR A 87 10.95 -19.08 12.38
N GLN A 88 11.51 -18.39 13.37
CA GLN A 88 10.76 -17.74 14.43
C GLN A 88 10.98 -16.23 14.34
N ALA A 89 10.03 -15.53 13.72
CA ALA A 89 10.15 -14.10 13.41
C ALA A 89 10.31 -13.19 14.64
N ASN A 90 9.89 -13.65 15.81
CA ASN A 90 9.99 -12.91 17.06
C ASN A 90 11.30 -13.17 17.83
N ARG A 91 12.26 -13.91 17.24
CA ARG A 91 13.55 -14.20 17.87
C ARG A 91 14.66 -13.35 17.26
N VAL A 92 15.46 -12.78 18.14
CA VAL A 92 16.69 -12.00 17.85
C VAL A 92 17.77 -12.81 17.14
N CYS A 93 17.71 -14.14 17.20
CA CYS A 93 18.57 -15.08 16.49
C CYS A 93 17.82 -16.41 16.30
N GLN A 94 18.26 -17.22 15.34
CA GLN A 94 17.57 -18.45 14.95
C GLN A 94 18.24 -19.70 15.53
N CYS A 95 17.41 -20.69 15.88
CA CYS A 95 17.81 -21.99 16.42
C CYS A 95 17.39 -23.17 15.52
N ASN A 96 16.85 -22.87 14.35
CA ASN A 96 16.45 -23.85 13.35
C ASN A 96 17.60 -24.18 12.40
N SER A 97 17.45 -25.27 11.65
CA SER A 97 18.51 -25.81 10.81
C SER A 97 18.96 -24.90 9.66
N GLN A 98 18.14 -23.93 9.27
CA GLN A 98 18.40 -23.05 8.13
C GLN A 98 19.18 -21.79 8.52
N CYS A 99 19.38 -21.49 9.81
CA CYS A 99 20.00 -20.24 10.25
C CYS A 99 21.43 -20.01 9.71
N GLU A 100 22.19 -21.09 9.44
CA GLU A 100 23.57 -21.00 8.93
C GLU A 100 23.57 -20.40 7.50
N ALA A 101 22.56 -20.72 6.68
CA ALA A 101 22.41 -20.18 5.33
C ALA A 101 22.07 -18.68 5.31
N PHE A 102 21.45 -18.18 6.39
CA PHE A 102 21.02 -16.79 6.54
C PHE A 102 21.93 -15.97 7.46
N GLY A 103 23.00 -16.57 8.01
CA GLY A 103 23.95 -15.88 8.89
C GLY A 103 23.36 -15.33 10.19
N ASN A 104 22.22 -15.87 10.64
CA ASN A 104 21.44 -15.34 11.78
C ASN A 104 21.27 -16.34 12.93
N CYS A 105 22.14 -17.35 13.02
CA CYS A 105 22.11 -18.32 14.10
C CYS A 105 22.37 -17.69 15.48
N CYS A 106 21.71 -18.20 16.52
CA CYS A 106 22.15 -17.95 17.88
C CYS A 106 23.54 -18.55 18.11
N ALA A 107 24.31 -17.97 19.04
CA ALA A 107 25.68 -18.39 19.31
C ALA A 107 25.80 -19.87 19.73
N ASP A 108 24.77 -20.41 20.37
CA ASP A 108 24.67 -21.79 20.85
C ASP A 108 23.84 -22.71 19.95
N TYR A 109 23.49 -22.29 18.72
CA TYR A 109 22.69 -23.09 17.78
C TYR A 109 23.25 -24.50 17.52
N LYS A 110 24.58 -24.69 17.60
CA LYS A 110 25.20 -26.02 17.42
C LYS A 110 24.67 -27.07 18.41
N ALA A 111 24.14 -26.66 19.57
CA ALA A 111 23.47 -27.57 20.50
C ALA A 111 22.19 -28.20 19.91
N CYS A 112 21.48 -27.50 19.01
CA CYS A 112 20.30 -27.99 18.31
C CYS A 112 20.62 -28.99 17.19
N LYS A 113 21.84 -28.96 16.65
CA LYS A 113 22.31 -29.90 15.61
C LYS A 113 22.68 -31.27 16.18
N ALA A 114 22.82 -31.38 17.51
CA ALA A 114 23.36 -32.56 18.19
C ALA A 114 22.30 -33.55 18.73
N SER A 115 20.99 -33.28 18.60
CA SER A 115 19.95 -34.23 19.01
C SER A 115 19.45 -35.09 17.83
N PRO A 116 19.49 -36.43 17.89
CA PRO A 116 18.96 -37.28 16.84
C PRO A 116 17.42 -37.26 16.82
N ALA A 117 16.85 -37.06 15.64
CA ALA A 117 15.42 -37.11 15.38
C ALA A 117 14.83 -38.50 15.66
N SER A 118 13.71 -38.56 16.40
CA SER A 118 12.90 -39.78 16.55
C SER A 118 11.89 -39.89 15.39
N PRO A 119 11.53 -41.11 14.93
CA PRO A 119 10.85 -41.31 13.66
C PRO A 119 9.33 -41.07 13.72
N ALA A 120 8.77 -40.57 12.62
CA ALA A 120 7.37 -40.19 12.45
C ALA A 120 6.40 -41.40 12.40
N PRO A 121 5.18 -41.29 12.96
CA PRO A 121 4.11 -42.27 12.72
C PRO A 121 3.34 -42.01 11.42
N ALA A 122 2.81 -43.10 10.88
CA ALA A 122 2.29 -43.30 9.54
C ALA A 122 1.05 -42.47 9.13
N GLN A 123 0.95 -42.24 7.82
CA GLN A 123 -0.04 -41.42 7.12
C GLN A 123 -1.46 -42.01 7.13
N SER A 124 -2.45 -41.14 7.27
CA SER A 124 -3.84 -41.36 6.83
C SER A 124 -4.11 -40.51 5.58
N PRO A 125 -4.96 -40.94 4.63
CA PRO A 125 -5.12 -40.26 3.35
C PRO A 125 -6.01 -39.01 3.53
N GLN A 126 -5.40 -37.83 3.48
CA GLN A 126 -6.09 -36.57 3.28
C GLN A 126 -5.60 -35.93 1.99
N SER A 127 -6.58 -35.54 1.18
CA SER A 127 -6.71 -34.48 0.18
C SER A 127 -5.46 -33.80 -0.38
N PRO A 128 -5.48 -33.38 -1.68
CA PRO A 128 -4.31 -32.80 -2.33
C PRO A 128 -3.83 -31.56 -1.56
N VAL A 129 -2.66 -31.71 -0.95
CA VAL A 129 -1.90 -30.63 -0.32
C VAL A 129 -1.51 -29.64 -1.42
N ALA A 130 -2.07 -28.43 -1.34
CA ALA A 130 -1.62 -27.29 -2.10
C ALA A 130 -0.12 -27.07 -1.81
N GLN A 131 0.67 -27.08 -2.86
CA GLN A 131 2.12 -26.94 -2.81
C GLN A 131 2.50 -25.53 -2.31
N ARG A 132 3.47 -25.45 -1.39
CA ARG A 132 4.19 -24.22 -1.05
C ARG A 132 4.97 -23.74 -2.27
N GLY A 133 4.89 -22.44 -2.54
CA GLY A 133 5.85 -21.67 -3.34
C GLY A 133 5.67 -21.84 -4.85
N GLN A 134 4.91 -20.92 -5.46
CA GLN A 134 5.02 -20.70 -6.90
C GLN A 134 5.35 -19.24 -7.14
N GLY A 135 6.00 -19.02 -8.28
CA GLY A 135 6.12 -17.72 -8.92
C GLY A 135 4.80 -16.94 -8.92
N ALA A 136 4.85 -15.65 -9.25
CA ALA A 136 3.71 -14.85 -9.66
C ALA A 136 2.89 -15.73 -10.59
N SER A 137 1.74 -16.20 -10.10
CA SER A 137 1.00 -17.22 -10.83
C SER A 137 0.29 -16.56 -12.00
N CYS A 138 0.06 -17.34 -13.06
CA CYS A 138 -0.75 -16.94 -14.20
C CYS A 138 -2.13 -17.61 -14.07
N PRO A 139 -3.15 -16.96 -13.49
CA PRO A 139 -4.44 -17.61 -13.22
C PRO A 139 -5.18 -18.02 -14.49
N GLY A 140 -4.85 -17.40 -15.63
CA GLY A 140 -5.44 -17.70 -16.92
C GLY A 140 -5.69 -16.44 -17.74
N THR A 141 -6.57 -16.58 -18.71
CA THR A 141 -6.92 -15.54 -19.69
C THR A 141 -8.37 -15.15 -19.53
N ILE A 142 -8.64 -13.85 -19.54
CA ILE A 142 -9.98 -13.26 -19.54
C ILE A 142 -10.28 -12.67 -20.91
N GLU A 143 -11.56 -12.66 -21.27
CA GLU A 143 -12.04 -11.95 -22.45
C GLU A 143 -12.51 -10.55 -22.05
N LEU A 144 -11.85 -9.52 -22.59
CA LEU A 144 -12.28 -8.14 -22.49
C LEU A 144 -13.09 -7.79 -23.74
N ARG A 145 -14.42 -7.94 -23.67
CA ARG A 145 -15.29 -7.73 -24.84
C ARG A 145 -15.08 -6.33 -25.42
N GLY A 146 -15.00 -6.24 -26.75
CA GLY A 146 -14.70 -4.98 -27.45
C GLY A 146 -13.21 -4.58 -27.47
N HIS A 147 -12.32 -5.41 -26.90
CA HIS A 147 -10.87 -5.25 -26.99
C HIS A 147 -10.16 -6.54 -27.43
N GLY A 148 -10.38 -7.65 -26.73
CA GLY A 148 -9.71 -8.93 -26.96
C GLY A 148 -9.39 -9.67 -25.66
N SER A 149 -8.65 -10.76 -25.76
CA SER A 149 -8.23 -11.56 -24.62
C SER A 149 -7.00 -10.96 -23.91
N MET A 150 -6.96 -11.00 -22.58
CA MET A 150 -5.80 -10.61 -21.77
C MET A 150 -5.45 -11.69 -20.75
N GLN A 151 -4.17 -11.87 -20.45
CA GLN A 151 -3.73 -12.74 -19.37
C GLN A 151 -3.81 -12.02 -18.03
N LEU A 152 -3.79 -12.79 -16.94
CA LEU A 152 -3.67 -12.27 -15.59
C LEU A 152 -2.31 -12.68 -15.02
N SER A 153 -1.63 -11.73 -14.36
CA SER A 153 -0.36 -11.95 -13.67
C SER A 153 -0.52 -11.59 -12.20
N ASN A 154 -0.48 -12.57 -11.31
CA ASN A 154 -0.64 -12.34 -9.88
C ASN A 154 0.62 -11.76 -9.26
N ALA A 155 0.47 -10.73 -8.44
CA ALA A 155 1.59 -10.16 -7.69
C ALA A 155 2.24 -11.19 -6.76
N TYR A 156 3.55 -11.05 -6.53
CA TYR A 156 4.25 -11.77 -5.46
C TYR A 156 3.93 -11.20 -4.08
N TRP A 157 3.95 -9.87 -4.02
CA TRP A 157 3.94 -9.10 -2.80
C TRP A 157 2.73 -8.16 -2.84
N ASN A 158 1.91 -8.20 -1.80
CA ASN A 158 0.90 -7.18 -1.59
C ASN A 158 1.58 -5.86 -1.21
N LYS A 159 2.54 -5.93 -0.30
CA LYS A 159 3.41 -4.83 0.10
C LYS A 159 4.82 -5.37 0.25
N PRO A 160 5.87 -4.53 0.28
CA PRO A 160 7.21 -5.02 0.54
C PRO A 160 7.21 -5.93 1.77
N TRP A 161 7.67 -7.18 1.59
CA TRP A 161 7.75 -8.21 2.63
C TRP A 161 6.41 -8.76 3.15
N ASP A 162 5.26 -8.40 2.56
CA ASP A 162 3.93 -8.96 2.85
C ASP A 162 3.42 -9.74 1.62
N PRO A 163 3.43 -11.09 1.66
CA PRO A 163 3.05 -11.91 0.51
C PRO A 163 1.64 -11.58 0.02
N ALA A 164 1.47 -11.55 -1.30
CA ALA A 164 0.16 -11.37 -1.89
C ALA A 164 -0.74 -12.57 -1.59
N GLY A 165 -2.02 -12.27 -1.40
CA GLY A 165 -3.09 -13.27 -1.37
C GLY A 165 -3.30 -13.89 -2.74
N GLU A 166 -4.03 -15.00 -2.76
CA GLU A 166 -4.32 -15.70 -4.00
C GLU A 166 -5.31 -14.92 -4.88
N VAL A 167 -5.16 -15.02 -6.19
CA VAL A 167 -6.19 -14.61 -7.16
C VAL A 167 -6.41 -15.75 -8.13
N ARG A 168 -7.66 -16.13 -8.36
CA ARG A 168 -8.04 -17.25 -9.22
C ARG A 168 -8.97 -16.78 -10.33
N LEU A 169 -8.83 -17.36 -11.51
CA LEU A 169 -9.85 -17.27 -12.55
C LEU A 169 -10.72 -18.53 -12.49
N GLN A 170 -12.00 -18.38 -12.20
CA GLN A 170 -12.96 -19.49 -12.14
C GLN A 170 -14.26 -19.12 -12.86
N ASN A 171 -14.68 -19.95 -13.81
CA ASN A 171 -15.93 -19.78 -14.55
C ASN A 171 -16.10 -18.37 -15.17
N GLY A 172 -15.01 -17.80 -15.69
CA GLY A 172 -15.01 -16.45 -16.29
C GLY A 172 -15.05 -15.30 -15.29
N ALA A 173 -14.99 -15.57 -13.98
CA ALA A 173 -14.89 -14.57 -12.92
C ALA A 173 -13.50 -14.61 -12.26
N VAL A 174 -12.93 -13.44 -12.04
CA VAL A 174 -11.71 -13.26 -11.27
C VAL A 174 -12.10 -13.14 -9.80
N GLU A 175 -11.67 -14.10 -9.01
CA GLU A 175 -11.87 -14.15 -7.57
C GLU A 175 -10.57 -13.74 -6.87
N VAL A 176 -10.64 -12.60 -6.19
CA VAL A 176 -9.50 -11.96 -5.54
C VAL A 176 -9.64 -12.20 -4.04
N PHE A 177 -8.79 -13.05 -3.48
CA PHE A 177 -8.79 -13.33 -2.05
C PHE A 177 -8.13 -12.19 -1.27
N MET A 178 -8.32 -12.15 0.04
CA MET A 178 -7.71 -11.16 0.92
C MET A 178 -6.20 -11.02 0.69
N LYS A 179 -5.72 -9.78 0.53
CA LYS A 179 -4.37 -9.37 0.08
C LYS A 179 -4.03 -9.71 -1.37
N GLY A 180 -4.96 -10.25 -2.14
CA GLY A 180 -4.74 -10.61 -3.53
C GLY A 180 -4.59 -9.37 -4.41
N ARG A 181 -3.70 -9.47 -5.40
CA ARG A 181 -3.53 -8.48 -6.47
C ARG A 181 -3.20 -9.19 -7.78
N THR A 182 -3.85 -8.77 -8.86
CA THR A 182 -3.54 -9.29 -10.20
C THR A 182 -3.54 -8.18 -11.23
N TYR A 183 -2.63 -8.29 -12.20
CA TYR A 183 -2.41 -7.32 -13.27
C TYR A 183 -2.94 -7.87 -14.59
N PHE A 184 -3.72 -7.08 -15.31
CA PHE A 184 -4.11 -7.43 -16.68
C PHE A 184 -2.87 -7.30 -17.56
N SER A 185 -2.45 -8.39 -18.18
CA SER A 185 -1.15 -8.51 -18.85
C SER A 185 -1.32 -9.05 -20.27
N ASP A 186 -0.51 -8.57 -21.20
CA ASP A 186 -0.43 -9.15 -22.55
C ASP A 186 0.30 -10.51 -22.50
N VAL A 187 1.31 -10.59 -21.62
CA VAL A 187 2.08 -11.81 -21.35
C VAL A 187 2.07 -12.06 -19.85
N CYS A 188 1.73 -13.27 -19.43
CA CYS A 188 2.05 -13.73 -18.08
C CYS A 188 3.13 -14.81 -18.15
N GLN A 189 4.21 -14.60 -17.40
CA GLN A 189 5.30 -15.55 -17.28
C GLN A 189 5.52 -15.86 -15.79
N PRO A 190 5.26 -17.09 -15.34
CA PRO A 190 5.47 -17.45 -13.95
C PRO A 190 6.93 -17.25 -13.56
N GLY A 191 7.20 -16.52 -12.48
CA GLY A 191 8.58 -16.25 -12.09
C GLY A 191 9.10 -14.86 -12.43
N GLU A 192 8.48 -14.17 -13.41
CA GLU A 192 9.11 -13.04 -14.08
C GLU A 192 8.14 -11.89 -14.32
N PHE A 193 8.55 -10.71 -13.89
CA PHE A 193 7.86 -9.46 -14.19
C PHE A 193 8.70 -8.59 -15.12
N SER A 194 8.02 -7.99 -16.08
CA SER A 194 8.54 -6.95 -16.95
C SER A 194 7.43 -5.92 -17.13
N ASN A 195 7.78 -4.64 -17.14
CA ASN A 195 6.80 -3.59 -17.40
C ASN A 195 6.13 -3.77 -18.77
N GLY A 196 6.86 -4.26 -19.77
CA GLY A 196 6.36 -4.57 -21.10
C GLY A 196 5.45 -5.79 -21.18
N HIS A 197 5.29 -6.56 -20.09
CA HIS A 197 4.31 -7.66 -20.02
C HIS A 197 2.91 -7.16 -19.67
N TYR A 198 2.81 -6.02 -18.97
CA TYR A 198 1.52 -5.47 -18.56
C TYR A 198 0.77 -4.85 -19.74
N SER A 199 -0.56 -4.99 -19.72
CA SER A 199 -1.41 -4.46 -20.79
C SER A 199 -1.42 -2.92 -20.77
N SER A 200 -1.47 -2.33 -21.96
CA SER A 200 -1.52 -0.88 -22.15
C SER A 200 -2.88 -0.45 -22.72
N LEU A 201 -3.91 -0.42 -21.87
CA LEU A 201 -5.27 -0.18 -22.33
C LEU A 201 -5.54 1.32 -22.54
N GLN A 202 -5.71 1.72 -23.80
CA GLN A 202 -6.02 3.10 -24.19
C GLN A 202 -7.52 3.38 -24.06
N LEU A 203 -7.90 4.24 -23.11
CA LEU A 203 -9.31 4.40 -22.69
C LEU A 203 -9.95 5.76 -23.01
N LEU A 204 -9.20 6.73 -23.55
CA LEU A 204 -9.78 8.02 -23.96
C LEU A 204 -10.91 7.81 -24.98
N GLY A 205 -12.08 8.41 -24.72
CA GLY A 205 -13.28 8.28 -25.55
C GLY A 205 -13.97 6.91 -25.43
N LYS A 206 -13.58 6.09 -24.45
CA LYS A 206 -14.13 4.75 -24.17
C LYS A 206 -14.61 4.67 -22.73
N ARG A 207 -15.22 3.53 -22.41
CA ARG A 207 -15.55 3.12 -21.06
C ARG A 207 -15.07 1.71 -20.81
N LEU A 208 -14.73 1.42 -19.56
CA LEU A 208 -14.54 0.07 -19.04
C LEU A 208 -15.79 -0.31 -18.23
N ARG A 209 -16.30 -1.52 -18.43
CA ARG A 209 -17.47 -2.07 -17.76
C ARG A 209 -17.17 -3.44 -17.18
N TRP A 210 -17.69 -3.74 -15.99
CA TRP A 210 -17.57 -5.05 -15.35
C TRP A 210 -18.74 -5.29 -14.41
N THR A 211 -18.93 -6.54 -14.00
CA THR A 211 -19.80 -6.94 -12.90
C THR A 211 -18.94 -7.15 -11.67
N THR A 212 -19.29 -6.53 -10.55
CA THR A 212 -18.60 -6.70 -9.26
C THR A 212 -19.53 -7.37 -8.26
N ASP A 213 -18.97 -8.27 -7.43
CA ASP A 213 -19.62 -8.82 -6.25
C ASP A 213 -18.79 -8.48 -5.01
N VAL A 214 -19.36 -7.61 -4.18
CA VAL A 214 -18.77 -7.13 -2.92
C VAL A 214 -19.65 -7.50 -1.72
N SER A 215 -20.56 -8.47 -1.86
CA SER A 215 -21.52 -8.83 -0.80
C SER A 215 -20.86 -9.22 0.53
N ASN A 216 -19.61 -9.69 0.45
CA ASN A 216 -18.80 -10.14 1.57
C ASN A 216 -17.80 -9.07 2.06
N ALA A 217 -17.72 -7.90 1.43
CA ALA A 217 -16.86 -6.81 1.85
C ALA A 217 -17.62 -5.92 2.86
N GLU A 218 -17.30 -6.06 4.14
CA GLU A 218 -17.81 -5.22 5.24
C GLU A 218 -17.06 -3.88 5.38
N CYS A 219 -17.44 -3.10 6.40
CA CYS A 219 -16.68 -1.92 6.84
C CYS A 219 -15.23 -2.32 7.15
N GLY A 220 -14.25 -1.59 6.64
CA GLY A 220 -12.84 -1.97 6.79
C GLY A 220 -12.25 -2.75 5.61
N CYS A 221 -13.05 -3.13 4.61
CA CYS A 221 -12.58 -3.83 3.41
C CYS A 221 -12.56 -2.90 2.21
N ASN A 222 -11.68 -3.17 1.24
CA ASN A 222 -11.64 -2.49 -0.07
C ASN A 222 -11.42 -3.52 -1.18
N ALA A 223 -12.43 -3.69 -2.02
CA ALA A 223 -12.41 -4.45 -3.28
C ALA A 223 -12.21 -3.47 -4.44
N ALA A 224 -10.97 -3.41 -4.91
CA ALA A 224 -10.51 -2.35 -5.80
C ALA A 224 -10.38 -2.81 -7.26
N VAL A 225 -10.76 -1.91 -8.18
CA VAL A 225 -10.47 -1.96 -9.61
C VAL A 225 -9.87 -0.64 -10.00
N TYR A 226 -8.64 -0.64 -10.49
CA TYR A 226 -7.89 0.59 -10.73
C TYR A 226 -6.97 0.47 -11.94
N LEU A 227 -6.50 1.61 -12.41
CA LEU A 227 -5.56 1.75 -13.52
C LEU A 227 -4.27 2.35 -13.00
N ALA A 228 -3.13 1.79 -13.37
CA ALA A 228 -1.83 2.38 -13.08
C ALA A 228 -0.94 2.40 -14.33
N SER A 229 0.00 3.35 -14.38
CA SER A 229 0.93 3.55 -15.50
C SER A 229 2.11 2.56 -15.49
N LEU A 230 1.81 1.27 -15.28
CA LEU A 230 2.83 0.24 -15.11
C LEU A 230 3.70 0.02 -16.35
N PRO A 231 3.17 0.02 -17.60
CA PRO A 231 3.99 -0.18 -18.79
C PRO A 231 5.00 0.95 -19.02
N GLN A 232 4.77 2.11 -18.41
CA GLN A 232 5.64 3.28 -18.46
C GLN A 232 6.63 3.34 -17.29
N ASN A 233 6.48 2.47 -16.28
CA ASN A 233 7.39 2.39 -15.16
C ASN A 233 8.58 1.48 -15.51
N HIS A 234 9.79 2.01 -15.45
CA HIS A 234 11.03 1.25 -15.68
C HIS A 234 11.78 0.90 -14.38
N GLU A 235 11.21 1.28 -13.24
CA GLU A 235 11.79 1.01 -11.92
C GLU A 235 11.19 -0.26 -11.33
N VAL A 236 12.05 -1.21 -10.97
CA VAL A 236 11.64 -2.36 -10.16
C VAL A 236 11.31 -1.86 -8.76
N SER A 237 10.08 -2.11 -8.35
CA SER A 237 9.52 -1.68 -7.07
C SER A 237 10.04 -2.53 -5.91
N GLY A 238 9.77 -2.09 -4.68
CA GLY A 238 9.99 -2.88 -3.47
C GLY A 238 9.11 -4.14 -3.36
N CYS A 239 8.19 -4.34 -4.30
CA CYS A 239 7.40 -5.56 -4.47
C CYS A 239 7.95 -6.48 -5.56
N GLU A 240 9.22 -6.27 -5.97
CA GLU A 240 9.97 -7.13 -6.90
C GLU A 240 9.29 -7.31 -8.27
N ASP A 241 8.49 -6.31 -8.65
CA ASP A 241 7.79 -6.19 -9.92
C ASP A 241 7.85 -4.73 -10.39
N TYR A 242 7.12 -4.33 -11.43
CA TYR A 242 7.08 -2.93 -11.90
C TYR A 242 5.83 -2.19 -11.42
N TYR A 243 5.22 -2.65 -10.31
CA TYR A 243 4.08 -1.99 -9.71
C TYR A 243 4.43 -0.59 -9.18
N CYS A 244 3.56 0.36 -9.44
CA CYS A 244 3.61 1.72 -8.94
C CYS A 244 2.18 2.21 -8.73
N ASP A 245 2.00 3.15 -7.81
CA ASP A 245 0.70 3.80 -7.55
C ASP A 245 0.91 5.22 -6.99
N ALA A 246 -0.15 6.00 -6.84
CA ALA A 246 -0.06 7.34 -6.29
C ALA A 246 0.11 7.34 -4.77
N ASN A 247 0.15 6.19 -4.10
CA ASN A 247 0.42 6.08 -2.67
C ASN A 247 1.83 5.57 -2.36
N SER A 248 2.63 5.26 -3.38
CA SER A 248 3.97 4.69 -3.24
C SER A 248 3.98 3.41 -2.41
N VAL A 249 2.95 2.55 -2.52
CA VAL A 249 2.80 1.36 -1.66
C VAL A 249 4.01 0.43 -1.75
N CYS A 250 4.55 0.26 -2.96
CA CYS A 250 5.78 -0.50 -3.23
C CYS A 250 7.00 0.41 -3.47
N GLY A 251 6.95 1.68 -3.07
CA GLY A 251 8.09 2.60 -3.14
C GLY A 251 8.28 3.37 -4.46
N VAL A 252 7.44 3.12 -5.47
CA VAL A 252 7.47 3.82 -6.76
C VAL A 252 6.14 4.51 -7.00
N ARG A 253 6.20 5.78 -7.43
CA ARG A 253 5.02 6.61 -7.68
C ARG A 253 4.71 6.71 -9.16
N CYS A 254 3.44 6.57 -9.53
CA CYS A 254 2.98 6.84 -10.89
C CYS A 254 1.52 7.29 -10.93
N THR A 255 1.10 7.81 -12.08
CA THR A 255 -0.30 8.22 -12.30
C THR A 255 -1.21 7.01 -12.17
N GLU A 256 -2.27 7.18 -11.38
CA GLU A 256 -3.23 6.16 -10.99
C GLU A 256 -4.66 6.69 -11.15
N ILE A 257 -5.59 5.80 -11.48
CA ILE A 257 -7.02 6.10 -11.49
C ILE A 257 -7.76 4.94 -10.85
N ASP A 258 -8.35 5.20 -9.69
CA ASP A 258 -9.19 4.23 -9.01
C ASP A 258 -10.58 4.26 -9.59
N LEU A 259 -10.93 3.20 -10.32
CA LEU A 259 -12.25 3.09 -10.96
C LEU A 259 -13.31 2.67 -9.94
N GLN A 260 -12.90 1.82 -8.99
CA GLN A 260 -13.67 1.36 -7.87
C GLN A 260 -12.73 1.16 -6.68
N GLU A 261 -13.02 1.85 -5.58
CA GLU A 261 -12.64 1.43 -4.23
C GLU A 261 -13.92 1.24 -3.45
N ALA A 262 -14.25 -0.01 -3.11
CA ALA A 262 -15.58 -0.30 -2.63
C ALA A 262 -15.65 -1.43 -1.62
N ASN A 263 -16.64 -1.32 -0.76
CA ASN A 263 -17.22 -2.44 -0.04
C ASN A 263 -18.74 -2.37 -0.19
N LYS A 264 -19.48 -3.21 0.53
CA LYS A 264 -20.95 -3.20 0.39
C LYS A 264 -21.58 -1.92 0.92
N HIS A 265 -20.86 -1.07 1.65
CA HIS A 265 -21.40 0.13 2.27
C HIS A 265 -20.92 1.43 1.62
N ALA A 266 -19.74 1.44 0.99
CA ALA A 266 -19.17 2.60 0.31
C ALA A 266 -18.65 2.23 -1.09
N PHE A 267 -18.62 3.22 -1.98
CA PHE A 267 -18.08 3.12 -3.34
C PHE A 267 -17.45 4.45 -3.74
N HIS A 268 -16.17 4.42 -4.10
CA HIS A 268 -15.42 5.57 -4.57
C HIS A 268 -14.87 5.31 -5.98
N SER A 269 -14.82 6.36 -6.79
CA SER A 269 -13.90 6.45 -7.95
C SER A 269 -13.03 7.68 -7.76
N VAL A 270 -11.72 7.59 -8.01
CA VAL A 270 -10.74 8.63 -7.68
C VAL A 270 -9.74 8.84 -8.81
N LEU A 271 -9.51 10.11 -9.16
CA LEU A 271 -8.41 10.52 -10.02
C LEU A 271 -7.18 10.83 -9.16
N HIS A 272 -6.02 10.24 -9.48
CA HIS A 272 -4.76 10.57 -8.84
C HIS A 272 -3.73 11.10 -9.83
N LEU A 273 -3.06 12.19 -9.45
CA LEU A 273 -1.77 12.51 -10.04
C LEU A 273 -0.68 11.70 -9.35
N ALA A 274 0.42 11.42 -10.06
CA ALA A 274 1.50 10.59 -9.55
C ALA A 274 2.03 11.07 -8.20
N GLN A 275 1.95 12.38 -7.91
CA GLN A 275 2.42 12.99 -6.66
C GLN A 275 1.32 13.28 -5.64
N ASP A 276 0.07 12.87 -5.89
CA ASP A 276 -1.07 13.09 -5.01
C ASP A 276 -1.75 11.78 -4.60
N GLY A 277 -1.42 11.27 -3.41
CA GLY A 277 -2.05 10.07 -2.86
C GLY A 277 -3.47 10.26 -2.34
N SER A 278 -3.95 11.51 -2.19
CA SER A 278 -5.34 11.79 -1.76
C SER A 278 -6.29 11.85 -2.95
N GLY A 279 -5.81 12.42 -4.07
CA GLY A 279 -6.58 12.46 -5.30
C GLY A 279 -7.83 13.34 -5.25
N LYS A 280 -8.68 13.21 -6.28
CA LYS A 280 -10.01 13.78 -6.30
C LYS A 280 -11.02 12.71 -6.69
N GLY A 281 -11.98 12.44 -5.81
CA GLY A 281 -12.95 11.36 -5.99
C GLY A 281 -14.42 11.78 -6.07
N SER A 282 -15.27 10.79 -6.32
CA SER A 282 -16.74 10.85 -6.30
C SER A 282 -17.35 9.51 -5.85
N GLY A 283 -18.67 9.46 -5.63
CA GLY A 283 -19.41 8.28 -5.18
C GLY A 283 -20.11 8.46 -3.82
N TYR A 284 -20.09 7.42 -2.99
CA TYR A 284 -20.69 7.41 -1.66
C TYR A 284 -19.76 6.77 -0.62
N GLY A 285 -19.54 7.45 0.51
CA GLY A 285 -18.69 6.93 1.58
C GLY A 285 -18.64 7.86 2.78
N GLY A 286 -17.50 8.02 3.44
CA GLY A 286 -17.27 9.06 4.45
C GLY A 286 -15.81 9.06 4.89
N GLY A 287 -15.27 10.24 5.19
CA GLY A 287 -13.95 10.38 5.79
C GLY A 287 -14.05 10.35 7.31
N SER A 288 -12.95 10.14 8.02
CA SER A 288 -12.94 10.18 9.49
C SER A 288 -13.28 11.56 10.05
N THR A 289 -12.86 12.63 9.35
CA THR A 289 -12.99 14.03 9.80
C THR A 289 -13.45 14.99 8.70
N TRP A 290 -13.69 14.49 7.49
CA TRP A 290 -14.12 15.26 6.33
C TRP A 290 -15.31 14.55 5.67
N ASN A 291 -16.14 15.33 4.99
CA ASN A 291 -17.26 14.75 4.26
C ASN A 291 -16.68 14.09 3.00
N SER A 292 -16.75 12.76 2.93
CA SER A 292 -16.44 12.05 1.69
C SER A 292 -17.50 12.33 0.63
N HIS A 293 -17.41 11.62 -0.48
CA HIS A 293 -18.35 11.61 -1.57
C HIS A 293 -19.79 11.35 -1.08
N ARG A 294 -20.72 12.17 -1.56
CA ARG A 294 -22.16 12.19 -1.23
C ARG A 294 -23.01 12.28 -2.49
N ASP A 295 -22.47 11.81 -3.61
CA ASP A 295 -23.20 11.81 -4.89
C ASP A 295 -24.46 10.95 -4.77
N TRP A 296 -24.42 9.93 -3.90
CA TRP A 296 -25.55 9.07 -3.55
C TRP A 296 -25.71 8.97 -2.03
N THR A 297 -26.78 8.31 -1.61
CA THR A 297 -27.15 8.07 -0.21
C THR A 297 -27.03 6.59 0.16
N ARG A 298 -27.05 6.30 1.46
CA ARG A 298 -27.13 4.90 1.97
C ARG A 298 -28.37 4.16 1.45
N GLN A 299 -29.47 4.88 1.24
CA GLN A 299 -30.70 4.28 0.71
C GLN A 299 -30.56 3.90 -0.76
N GLU A 300 -29.62 4.49 -1.48
CA GLU A 300 -29.35 4.27 -2.89
C GLU A 300 -28.33 3.17 -3.14
N TYR A 301 -27.19 3.24 -2.43
CA TYR A 301 -26.11 2.27 -2.46
C TYR A 301 -25.90 1.66 -1.07
N GLY A 302 -26.08 0.35 -0.98
CA GLY A 302 -25.85 -0.38 0.26
C GLY A 302 -26.60 -1.72 0.31
N PRO A 303 -26.47 -2.49 1.40
CA PRO A 303 -27.24 -3.72 1.56
C PRO A 303 -28.74 -3.41 1.55
N GLY A 304 -29.48 -3.98 0.59
CA GLY A 304 -30.90 -3.67 0.38
C GLY A 304 -31.18 -2.31 -0.28
N GLY A 305 -30.17 -1.63 -0.83
CA GLY A 305 -30.31 -0.33 -1.49
C GLY A 305 -31.35 -0.30 -2.60
N ARG A 306 -32.00 0.86 -2.79
CA ARG A 306 -33.10 1.05 -3.75
C ARG A 306 -32.64 1.00 -5.20
N CYS A 307 -31.41 1.45 -5.48
CA CYS A 307 -30.81 1.41 -6.83
C CYS A 307 -29.77 0.31 -6.93
N ILE A 308 -28.86 0.22 -5.95
CA ILE A 308 -27.82 -0.81 -5.88
C ILE A 308 -27.90 -1.52 -4.53
N ASP A 309 -28.39 -2.75 -4.56
CA ASP A 309 -28.38 -3.67 -3.43
C ASP A 309 -27.09 -4.49 -3.45
N THR A 310 -26.13 -4.08 -2.63
CA THR A 310 -24.77 -4.64 -2.59
C THR A 310 -24.70 -6.02 -1.95
N SER A 311 -25.82 -6.59 -1.49
CA SER A 311 -25.88 -8.01 -1.10
C SER A 311 -25.82 -8.97 -2.29
N ARG A 312 -25.84 -8.44 -3.52
CA ARG A 312 -25.80 -9.17 -4.78
C ARG A 312 -24.88 -8.46 -5.78
N PRO A 313 -24.39 -9.16 -6.82
CA PRO A 313 -23.61 -8.54 -7.87
C PRO A 313 -24.34 -7.37 -8.56
N PHE A 314 -23.57 -6.39 -9.02
CA PHE A 314 -24.05 -5.25 -9.81
C PHE A 314 -23.03 -4.84 -10.86
N GLN A 315 -23.48 -4.06 -11.84
CA GLN A 315 -22.65 -3.61 -12.95
C GLN A 315 -22.07 -2.23 -12.67
N VAL A 316 -20.79 -2.07 -12.98
CA VAL A 316 -20.04 -0.82 -12.92
C VAL A 316 -19.61 -0.45 -14.33
N GLU A 317 -19.79 0.82 -14.70
CA GLU A 317 -19.32 1.43 -15.94
C GLU A 317 -18.53 2.69 -15.58
N VAL A 318 -17.25 2.74 -15.98
CA VAL A 318 -16.41 3.94 -15.81
C VAL A 318 -15.92 4.41 -17.16
N GLY A 319 -16.21 5.67 -17.49
CA GLY A 319 -15.99 6.30 -18.78
C GLY A 319 -15.00 7.45 -18.73
N PHE A 320 -14.30 7.65 -19.85
CA PHE A 320 -13.27 8.68 -20.03
C PHE A 320 -13.61 9.59 -21.23
N PRO A 321 -14.70 10.37 -21.17
CA PRO A 321 -15.07 11.29 -22.24
C PRO A 321 -13.95 12.29 -22.54
N THR A 322 -13.84 12.69 -23.81
CA THR A 322 -12.86 13.66 -24.27
C THR A 322 -13.50 14.98 -24.68
N ASP A 323 -12.73 16.07 -24.57
CA ASP A 323 -13.07 17.35 -25.19
C ASP A 323 -12.86 17.32 -26.71
N GLY A 324 -13.23 18.41 -27.40
CA GLY A 324 -13.05 18.52 -28.86
C GLY A 324 -11.59 18.48 -29.35
N ARG A 325 -10.60 18.45 -28.45
CA ARG A 325 -9.17 18.30 -28.74
C ARG A 325 -8.64 16.92 -28.37
N GLY A 326 -9.50 15.99 -27.95
CA GLY A 326 -9.11 14.65 -27.54
C GLY A 326 -8.52 14.55 -26.14
N ARG A 327 -8.62 15.61 -25.31
CA ARG A 327 -8.13 15.57 -23.92
C ARG A 327 -9.20 15.03 -22.98
N LEU A 328 -8.81 14.39 -21.90
CA LEU A 328 -9.74 13.92 -20.86
C LEU A 328 -10.60 15.08 -20.36
N ARG A 329 -11.92 14.92 -20.46
CA ARG A 329 -12.91 15.85 -19.90
C ARG A 329 -13.22 15.51 -18.45
N ALA A 330 -13.50 14.24 -18.18
CA ALA A 330 -13.99 13.79 -16.89
C ALA A 330 -13.74 12.29 -16.67
N LEU A 331 -13.83 11.86 -15.42
CA LEU A 331 -14.11 10.48 -15.04
C LEU A 331 -15.61 10.37 -14.77
N THR A 332 -16.33 9.52 -15.53
CA THR A 332 -17.77 9.30 -15.31
C THR A 332 -17.99 7.91 -14.75
N THR A 333 -18.74 7.78 -13.67
CA THR A 333 -19.08 6.48 -13.06
C THR A 333 -20.59 6.26 -13.14
N ARG A 334 -21.02 5.06 -13.55
CA ARG A 334 -22.40 4.62 -13.50
C ARG A 334 -22.50 3.22 -12.90
N LEU A 335 -23.39 3.07 -11.92
CA LEU A 335 -23.75 1.79 -11.33
C LEU A 335 -25.17 1.41 -11.75
N SER A 336 -25.36 0.16 -12.14
CA SER A 336 -26.69 -0.38 -12.48
C SER A 336 -26.86 -1.78 -11.95
N GLN A 337 -28.10 -2.17 -11.64
CA GLN A 337 -28.40 -3.51 -11.13
C GLN A 337 -29.70 -4.04 -11.73
N SER A 338 -29.66 -5.26 -12.25
CA SER A 338 -30.83 -5.90 -12.86
C SER A 338 -32.00 -6.01 -11.87
N GLY A 339 -33.19 -5.65 -12.33
CA GLY A 339 -34.41 -5.65 -11.52
C GLY A 339 -34.58 -4.43 -10.60
N LYS A 340 -33.67 -3.46 -10.64
CA LYS A 340 -33.81 -2.17 -9.95
C LYS A 340 -34.26 -1.10 -10.94
N GLY A 341 -35.04 -0.12 -10.46
CA GLY A 341 -35.68 0.91 -11.30
C GLY A 341 -34.87 2.19 -11.46
N CYS A 342 -33.63 2.22 -10.97
CA CYS A 342 -32.75 3.39 -11.03
C CYS A 342 -31.29 2.95 -11.10
N ASP A 343 -30.49 3.82 -11.72
CA ASP A 343 -29.03 3.75 -11.74
C ASP A 343 -28.46 4.87 -10.90
N LEU A 344 -27.22 4.68 -10.45
CA LEU A 344 -26.44 5.71 -9.79
C LEU A 344 -25.39 6.24 -10.74
N SER A 345 -25.13 7.54 -10.71
CA SER A 345 -24.11 8.16 -11.57
C SER A 345 -23.39 9.29 -10.84
N ALA A 346 -22.11 9.44 -11.12
CA ALA A 346 -21.25 10.49 -10.59
C ALA A 346 -20.23 10.92 -11.65
N GLU A 347 -19.71 12.14 -11.54
CA GLU A 347 -18.72 12.68 -12.49
C GLU A 347 -17.66 13.50 -11.75
N ILE A 348 -16.40 13.32 -12.14
CA ILE A 348 -15.28 14.14 -11.70
C ILE A 348 -14.75 14.88 -12.92
N SER A 349 -14.97 16.19 -12.97
CA SER A 349 -14.41 17.02 -14.04
C SER A 349 -12.89 17.09 -13.90
N ALA A 350 -12.14 16.69 -14.93
CA ALA A 350 -10.68 16.66 -14.88
C ALA A 350 -10.09 18.08 -14.74
N ASP A 351 -10.70 19.07 -15.39
CA ASP A 351 -10.28 20.48 -15.26
C ASP A 351 -10.39 21.05 -13.84
N SER A 352 -11.17 20.41 -12.97
CA SER A 352 -11.40 20.86 -11.60
C SER A 352 -10.39 20.29 -10.60
N TYR A 353 -9.42 19.49 -11.08
CA TYR A 353 -8.43 18.82 -10.26
C TYR A 353 -7.01 19.24 -10.65
N HIS A 354 -6.27 19.75 -9.66
CA HIS A 354 -4.90 20.20 -9.76
C HIS A 354 -4.15 19.84 -8.49
N PHE A 355 -2.86 19.51 -8.60
CA PHE A 355 -2.01 19.26 -7.45
C PHE A 355 -0.57 19.69 -7.74
N GLY A 356 0.08 20.35 -6.78
CA GLY A 356 1.49 20.76 -6.92
C GLY A 356 1.77 21.65 -8.14
N GLY A 357 0.79 22.44 -8.60
CA GLY A 357 0.89 23.26 -9.81
C GLY A 357 0.69 22.50 -11.13
N SER A 358 0.47 21.19 -11.08
CA SER A 358 0.20 20.34 -12.25
C SER A 358 -1.30 20.25 -12.53
N SER A 359 -1.67 20.32 -13.81
CA SER A 359 -3.05 20.12 -14.26
C SER A 359 -3.33 18.65 -14.45
N SER A 360 -4.42 18.16 -13.85
CA SER A 360 -4.77 16.74 -14.02
C SER A 360 -5.18 16.40 -15.45
N VAL A 361 -5.74 17.37 -16.19
CA VAL A 361 -6.09 17.19 -17.61
C VAL A 361 -4.86 16.77 -18.41
N GLU A 362 -3.71 17.39 -18.20
CA GLU A 362 -2.51 17.11 -18.98
C GLU A 362 -1.93 15.73 -18.65
N GLU A 363 -1.70 15.45 -17.37
CA GLU A 363 -1.10 14.20 -16.92
C GLU A 363 -2.00 12.99 -17.19
N LEU A 364 -3.29 13.06 -16.82
CA LEU A 364 -4.22 11.95 -17.00
C LEU A 364 -4.54 11.71 -18.48
N THR A 365 -4.64 12.77 -19.30
CA THR A 365 -4.77 12.59 -20.76
C THR A 365 -3.55 11.84 -21.30
N GLN A 366 -2.34 12.24 -20.90
CA GLN A 366 -1.13 11.58 -21.37
C GLN A 366 -1.08 10.12 -20.93
N ALA A 367 -1.35 9.81 -19.66
CA ALA A 367 -1.38 8.45 -19.13
C ALA A 367 -2.40 7.57 -19.89
N LEU A 368 -3.65 8.03 -20.00
CA LEU A 368 -4.72 7.30 -20.70
C LEU A 368 -4.47 7.14 -22.20
N SER A 369 -3.79 8.10 -22.85
CA SER A 369 -3.43 8.02 -24.26
C SER A 369 -2.32 7.00 -24.54
N ARG A 370 -1.35 6.86 -23.62
CA ARG A 370 -0.31 5.82 -23.69
C ARG A 370 -0.84 4.44 -23.33
N GLY A 371 -1.95 4.40 -22.60
CA GLY A 371 -2.58 3.20 -22.10
C GLY A 371 -2.10 2.88 -20.69
N MET A 372 -3.04 2.48 -19.84
CA MET A 372 -2.79 2.11 -18.46
C MET A 372 -3.19 0.66 -18.22
N THR A 373 -2.61 0.04 -17.21
CA THR A 373 -2.86 -1.36 -16.86
C THR A 373 -4.00 -1.46 -15.86
N PRO A 374 -5.07 -2.22 -16.17
CA PRO A 374 -6.08 -2.59 -15.18
C PRO A 374 -5.54 -3.55 -14.12
N ILE A 375 -5.89 -3.27 -12.86
CA ILE A 375 -5.45 -4.02 -11.69
C ILE A 375 -6.68 -4.31 -10.82
N LEU A 376 -6.75 -5.53 -10.29
CA LEU A 376 -7.74 -5.91 -9.28
C LEU A 376 -7.01 -6.20 -7.98
N SER A 377 -7.56 -5.73 -6.86
CA SER A 377 -7.06 -6.10 -5.54
C SER A 377 -8.18 -6.20 -4.51
N TYR A 378 -7.93 -6.94 -3.43
CA TYR A 378 -8.84 -7.01 -2.29
C TYR A 378 -8.05 -7.02 -0.99
N TRP A 379 -8.34 -6.08 -0.10
CA TRP A 379 -7.61 -5.93 1.15
C TRP A 379 -8.50 -5.35 2.25
N SER A 380 -7.98 -5.35 3.48
CA SER A 380 -8.66 -4.80 4.65
C SER A 380 -7.69 -4.13 5.60
N ALA A 381 -8.15 -3.14 6.35
CA ALA A 381 -7.37 -2.50 7.41
C ALA A 381 -8.26 -1.92 8.51
N GLU A 382 -7.65 -1.57 9.64
CA GLU A 382 -8.30 -0.92 10.78
C GLU A 382 -8.43 0.62 10.62
N ASN A 383 -8.02 1.15 9.46
CA ASN A 383 -7.99 2.57 9.16
C ASN A 383 -8.58 2.90 7.78
N MET A 384 -9.71 2.28 7.44
CA MET A 384 -10.45 2.48 6.19
C MET A 384 -11.58 3.51 6.30
N LEU A 385 -11.79 4.12 7.46
CA LEU A 385 -12.76 5.20 7.64
C LEU A 385 -12.51 6.46 6.79
N TRP A 386 -11.41 6.55 6.03
CA TRP A 386 -11.25 7.56 4.98
C TRP A 386 -12.16 7.29 3.76
N MET A 387 -12.52 6.01 3.54
CA MET A 387 -13.38 5.54 2.47
C MET A 387 -14.82 5.37 2.96
N ASP A 388 -15.04 4.58 4.00
CA ASP A 388 -16.37 4.15 4.41
C ASP A 388 -16.86 4.76 5.73
N GLY A 389 -16.13 5.73 6.27
CA GLY A 389 -16.41 6.35 7.56
C GLY A 389 -17.72 7.14 7.60
N LYS A 390 -18.00 7.75 8.76
CA LYS A 390 -19.23 8.54 8.95
C LYS A 390 -19.21 9.90 8.26
N GLY A 391 -18.04 10.47 7.99
CA GLY A 391 -17.92 11.88 7.64
C GLY A 391 -18.20 12.79 8.84
N ALA A 392 -17.82 14.07 8.72
CA ALA A 392 -18.14 15.07 9.73
C ALA A 392 -19.66 15.33 9.82
N ASP A 393 -20.40 15.05 8.75
CA ASP A 393 -21.86 15.13 8.67
C ASP A 393 -22.61 13.91 9.25
N GLY A 394 -21.91 12.82 9.59
CA GLY A 394 -22.51 11.59 10.09
C GLY A 394 -23.32 10.77 9.08
N LEU A 395 -23.33 11.17 7.79
CA LEU A 395 -24.17 10.57 6.74
C LEU A 395 -23.51 9.37 6.05
N GLY A 396 -22.21 9.16 6.28
CA GLY A 396 -21.48 8.02 5.76
C GLY A 396 -21.85 6.69 6.43
N PRO A 397 -21.39 5.55 5.91
CA PRO A 397 -21.88 4.24 6.28
C PRO A 397 -21.39 3.73 7.64
N CYS A 398 -20.07 3.70 7.84
CA CYS A 398 -19.40 2.93 8.88
C CYS A 398 -18.93 3.82 10.03
N ALA A 399 -19.23 3.41 11.27
CA ALA A 399 -18.74 4.09 12.46
C ALA A 399 -17.36 3.60 12.92
N ARG A 400 -16.98 2.39 12.51
CA ARG A 400 -15.70 1.75 12.80
C ARG A 400 -15.37 0.74 11.70
N ASP A 401 -14.09 0.48 11.53
CA ASP A 401 -13.60 -0.60 10.69
C ASP A 401 -13.75 -1.95 11.41
N GLU A 402 -14.11 -2.99 10.65
CA GLU A 402 -14.22 -4.36 11.13
C GLU A 402 -13.52 -5.32 10.16
N PRO A 403 -12.20 -5.18 9.92
CA PRO A 403 -11.47 -5.95 8.90
C PRO A 403 -11.59 -7.48 9.09
N GLN A 404 -11.76 -7.94 10.32
CA GLN A 404 -12.02 -9.36 10.64
C GLN A 404 -13.37 -9.88 10.12
N ARG A 405 -14.28 -9.01 9.68
CA ARG A 405 -15.57 -9.36 9.09
C ARG A 405 -15.57 -9.33 7.57
N CYS A 406 -14.46 -8.92 6.94
CA CYS A 406 -14.26 -9.10 5.52
C CYS A 406 -14.31 -10.59 5.21
N GLY A 407 -15.14 -10.99 4.24
CA GLY A 407 -15.10 -12.35 3.73
C GLY A 407 -13.79 -12.65 3.00
N ASP A 408 -13.63 -13.89 2.59
CA ASP A 408 -12.34 -14.36 2.08
C ASP A 408 -11.97 -13.75 0.71
N SER A 409 -12.96 -13.38 -0.11
CA SER A 409 -12.75 -12.90 -1.47
C SER A 409 -13.81 -11.90 -1.97
N ALA A 410 -13.42 -11.11 -2.97
CA ALA A 410 -14.29 -10.34 -3.84
C ALA A 410 -14.23 -10.89 -5.28
N ARG A 411 -15.30 -10.71 -6.08
CA ARG A 411 -15.38 -11.29 -7.42
C ARG A 411 -15.69 -10.25 -8.49
N PHE A 412 -15.04 -10.39 -9.64
CA PHE A 412 -15.17 -9.48 -10.78
C PHE A 412 -15.33 -10.27 -12.08
N SER A 413 -16.24 -9.86 -12.96
CA SER A 413 -16.56 -10.61 -14.19
C SER A 413 -17.14 -9.70 -15.29
N ASP A 414 -17.49 -10.28 -16.43
CA ASP A 414 -18.20 -9.61 -17.54
C ASP A 414 -17.50 -8.37 -18.13
N PHE A 415 -16.17 -8.33 -18.06
CA PHE A 415 -15.38 -7.18 -18.51
C PHE A 415 -15.64 -6.80 -19.98
N ALA A 416 -15.78 -5.51 -20.24
CA ALA A 416 -15.95 -4.97 -21.59
C ALA A 416 -15.35 -3.57 -21.71
N VAL A 417 -14.79 -3.27 -22.88
CA VAL A 417 -14.42 -1.92 -23.32
C VAL A 417 -15.34 -1.52 -24.46
N GLU A 418 -16.03 -0.41 -24.30
CA GLU A 418 -17.03 0.06 -25.26
C GLU A 418 -16.73 1.52 -25.65
N SER A 419 -17.09 1.90 -26.88
CA SER A 419 -16.98 3.30 -27.26
C SER A 419 -18.02 4.14 -26.51
N LEU A 420 -17.67 5.38 -26.16
CA LEU A 420 -18.67 6.32 -25.63
C LEU A 420 -19.63 6.83 -26.73
N TRP A 421 -19.23 6.74 -28.01
CA TRP A 421 -19.99 7.27 -29.16
C TRP A 421 -21.13 6.34 -29.63
N GLU A 422 -21.12 5.06 -29.26
CA GLU A 422 -22.07 4.04 -29.75
C GLU A 422 -23.47 4.09 -29.10
N ARG A 423 -23.72 4.99 -28.13
CA ARG A 423 -25.06 5.21 -27.54
C ARG A 423 -25.90 6.31 -28.23
N LEU A 424 -25.40 6.91 -29.32
CA LEU A 424 -26.07 7.99 -30.04
C LEU A 424 -26.75 7.55 -31.36
N ILE A 425 -26.97 6.25 -31.58
CA ILE A 425 -27.68 5.72 -32.76
C ILE A 425 -28.92 4.96 -32.33
#